data_AF-A0A355ESA6-F1
#
_entry.id   AF-A0A355ESA6-F1
#
_cell.length_a   1.000
_cell.length_b   1.000
_cell.length_c   1.000
_cell.angle_alpha   90.00
_cell.angle_beta   90.00
_cell.angle_gamma   90.00
#
_symmetry.space_group_name_H-M   'P 1'
#
loop_
_entity.id
_entity.type
_entity.pdbx_description
1 polymer ?
#
loop_
_entity_poly.entity_id
_entity_poly.type
_entity_poly.pdbx_seq_one_letter_code
_entity_poly.pdbx_strand_id
1 'polypeptide(L)'
;MKKISSYLALGTVALVALSALAFWPLYLSKPFRAADGYTHFHAAVGTGWLALLLVQALLIRGDRRSAHQLFGRASFVLAPAFVVSSVLLAHFRFSRMDEATFAREAYT
;
A
#
# COMPACT_ATOMS: atom_id res chain seq x y z
N MET A 1 -23.68 10.69 -11.07
CA MET A 1 -23.06 9.70 -10.16
C MET A 1 -22.30 8.59 -10.91
N LYS A 2 -22.90 7.88 -11.88
CA LYS A 2 -22.24 6.76 -12.62
C LYS A 2 -20.89 7.11 -13.29
N LYS A 3 -20.73 8.33 -13.82
CA LYS A 3 -19.46 8.79 -14.41
C LYS A 3 -18.35 8.90 -13.36
N ILE A 4 -18.66 9.49 -12.20
CA ILE A 4 -17.71 9.68 -11.09
C ILE A 4 -17.23 8.31 -10.57
N SER A 5 -18.15 7.38 -10.31
CA SER A 5 -17.77 6.03 -9.86
C SER A 5 -16.90 5.28 -10.87
N SER A 6 -17.09 5.52 -12.17
CA SER A 6 -16.23 4.93 -13.21
C SER A 6 -14.82 5.51 -13.19
N TYR A 7 -14.66 6.82 -13.03
CA TYR A 7 -13.34 7.43 -12.88
C TYR A 7 -12.63 6.97 -11.61
N LEU A 8 -13.36 6.81 -10.49
CA LEU A 8 -12.80 6.28 -9.25
C LEU A 8 -12.31 4.83 -9.43
N ALA A 9 -13.10 3.99 -10.09
CA ALA A 9 -12.70 2.60 -10.37
C ALA A 9 -11.47 2.55 -11.29
N LEU A 10 -11.46 3.32 -12.37
CA LEU A 10 -10.31 3.43 -13.28
C LEU A 10 -9.05 3.94 -12.58
N GLY A 11 -9.17 5.00 -11.79
CA GLY A 11 -8.06 5.56 -11.02
C GLY A 11 -7.48 4.56 -10.02
N THR A 12 -8.34 3.77 -9.37
CA THR A 12 -7.88 2.75 -8.41
C THR A 12 -7.20 1.58 -9.11
N VAL A 13 -7.71 1.12 -10.26
CA VAL A 13 -7.05 0.10 -11.08
C VAL A 13 -5.68 0.60 -11.56
N ALA A 14 -5.60 1.85 -12.03
CA ALA A 14 -4.34 2.46 -12.42
C ALA A 14 -3.36 2.55 -11.24
N LEU A 15 -3.82 2.94 -10.06
CA LEU A 15 -3.00 2.96 -8.83
C LEU A 15 -2.43 1.58 -8.51
N VAL A 16 -3.24 0.52 -8.58
CA VAL A 16 -2.78 -0.86 -8.34
C VAL A 16 -1.72 -1.28 -9.37
N ALA A 17 -1.97 -1.00 -10.65
CA ALA A 17 -1.04 -1.33 -11.72
C ALA A 17 0.29 -0.57 -11.57
N LEU A 18 0.23 0.74 -11.31
CA LEU A 18 1.41 1.57 -11.09
C LEU A 18 2.17 1.17 -9.82
N SER A 19 1.47 0.75 -8.77
CA SER A 19 2.11 0.21 -7.57
C SER A 19 2.89 -1.06 -7.89
N ALA A 20 2.29 -2.00 -8.63
CA ALA A 20 2.99 -3.23 -9.04
C ALA A 20 4.25 -2.93 -9.86
N LEU A 21 4.17 -1.97 -10.80
CA LEU A 21 5.32 -1.52 -11.59
C LEU A 21 6.41 -0.86 -10.72
N ALA A 22 6.02 0.05 -9.84
CA ALA A 22 6.96 0.76 -8.96
C ALA A 22 7.72 -0.19 -8.03
N PHE A 23 7.06 -1.23 -7.52
CA PHE A 23 7.65 -2.20 -6.60
C PHE A 23 8.26 -3.43 -7.28
N TRP A 24 8.21 -3.53 -8.61
CA TRP A 24 8.76 -4.67 -9.35
C TRP A 24 10.25 -4.93 -9.12
N PRO A 25 11.17 -3.97 -9.37
CA PRO A 25 12.61 -4.24 -9.32
C PRO A 25 13.13 -4.50 -7.90
N LEU A 26 12.53 -3.85 -6.90
CA LEU A 26 13.03 -3.85 -5.53
C LEU A 26 12.37 -4.90 -4.63
N TYR A 27 11.15 -5.35 -4.95
CA TYR A 27 10.41 -6.28 -4.11
C TYR A 27 9.84 -7.47 -4.89
N LEU A 28 8.96 -7.24 -5.88
CA LEU A 28 8.20 -8.33 -6.51
C LEU A 28 9.06 -9.28 -7.35
N SER A 29 10.17 -8.80 -7.93
CA SER A 29 11.10 -9.65 -8.70
C SER A 29 12.01 -10.51 -7.83
N LYS A 30 12.14 -10.22 -6.53
CA LYS A 30 13.06 -10.91 -5.59
C LYS A 30 12.49 -11.05 -4.16
N PRO A 31 11.26 -11.56 -3.98
CA PRO A 31 10.52 -11.42 -2.73
C PRO A 31 11.26 -12.04 -1.53
N PHE A 32 11.86 -13.22 -1.68
CA PHE A 32 12.49 -13.95 -0.56
C PHE A 32 13.99 -13.76 -0.43
N ARG A 33 14.62 -12.95 -1.31
CA ARG A 33 16.08 -12.82 -1.38
C ARG A 33 16.61 -11.49 -0.83
N ALA A 34 15.77 -10.45 -0.80
CA ALA A 34 16.21 -9.08 -0.55
C ALA A 34 15.37 -8.30 0.48
N ALA A 35 14.25 -8.87 0.95
CA ALA A 35 13.34 -8.18 1.87
C ALA A 35 13.42 -8.76 3.29
N ASP A 36 13.53 -7.88 4.27
CA ASP A 36 13.39 -8.23 5.68
C ASP A 36 11.91 -8.38 6.09
N GLY A 37 11.67 -8.88 7.31
CA GLY A 37 10.33 -9.09 7.84
C GLY A 37 9.47 -7.82 7.93
N TYR A 38 10.06 -6.66 8.22
CA TYR A 38 9.33 -5.39 8.25
C TYR A 38 8.94 -4.96 6.83
N THR A 39 9.81 -5.18 5.85
CA THR A 39 9.50 -4.94 4.43
C THR A 39 8.33 -5.83 3.98
N HIS A 40 8.31 -7.12 4.33
CA HIS A 40 7.20 -8.02 4.03
C HIS A 40 5.90 -7.61 4.72
N PHE A 41 5.97 -7.24 6.00
CA PHE A 41 4.81 -6.79 6.75
C PHE A 41 4.21 -5.51 6.15
N HIS A 42 5.03 -4.51 5.85
CA HIS A 42 4.59 -3.29 5.18
C HIS A 42 3.95 -3.58 3.82
N ALA A 43 4.60 -4.39 2.98
CA ALA A 43 4.08 -4.77 1.68
C ALA A 43 2.74 -5.52 1.75
N ALA A 44 2.57 -6.42 2.71
CA ALA A 44 1.34 -7.16 2.92
C ALA A 44 0.19 -6.23 3.34
N VAL A 45 0.43 -5.36 4.32
CA VAL A 45 -0.57 -4.39 4.80
C VAL A 45 -0.92 -3.38 3.70
N GLY A 46 0.07 -2.87 2.96
CA GLY A 46 -0.14 -1.94 1.85
C GLY A 46 -0.93 -2.57 0.70
N THR A 47 -0.62 -3.83 0.34
CA THR A 47 -1.38 -4.58 -0.67
C THR A 47 -2.82 -4.80 -0.22
N GLY A 48 -3.04 -5.16 1.05
CA GLY A 48 -4.37 -5.28 1.64
C GLY A 48 -5.14 -3.96 1.55
N TRP A 49 -4.49 -2.82 1.85
CA TRP A 49 -5.13 -1.52 1.78
C TRP A 49 -5.49 -1.12 0.35
N LEU A 50 -4.61 -1.35 -0.63
CA LEU A 50 -4.91 -1.14 -2.05
C LEU A 50 -6.06 -2.03 -2.54
N ALA A 51 -6.07 -3.30 -2.15
CA ALA A 51 -7.16 -4.22 -2.47
C ALA A 51 -8.49 -3.73 -1.88
N LEU A 52 -8.47 -3.20 -0.65
CA LEU A 52 -9.64 -2.62 -0.01
C LEU A 52 -10.15 -1.42 -0.81
N LEU A 53 -9.29 -0.49 -1.23
CA LEU A 53 -9.68 0.65 -2.08
C LEU A 53 -10.33 0.20 -3.40
N LEU A 54 -9.76 -0.82 -4.05
CA LEU A 54 -10.32 -1.39 -5.28
C LEU A 54 -11.71 -1.97 -5.03
N VAL A 55 -11.86 -2.77 -3.97
CA VAL A 55 -13.16 -3.31 -3.55
C VAL A 55 -14.16 -2.18 -3.28
N GLN A 56 -13.76 -1.11 -2.59
CA GLN A 56 -14.64 0.04 -2.35
C GLN A 56 -15.16 0.67 -3.64
N ALA A 57 -14.29 0.90 -4.63
CA ALA A 57 -14.68 1.48 -5.91
C ALA A 57 -15.65 0.58 -6.69
N LEU A 58 -15.45 -0.74 -6.64
CA LEU A 58 -16.35 -1.72 -7.27
C LEU A 58 -17.71 -1.78 -6.57
N LEU A 59 -17.75 -1.74 -5.23
CA LEU A 59 -18.99 -1.76 -4.45
C LEU A 59 -19.83 -0.50 -4.65
N ILE A 60 -19.19 0.68 -4.75
CA ILE A 60 -19.88 1.94 -5.10
C ILE A 60 -20.53 1.83 -6.49
N ARG A 61 -19.81 1.27 -7.47
CA ARG A 61 -20.33 1.10 -8.83
C ARG A 61 -21.48 0.09 -8.90
N GLY A 62 -21.45 -0.94 -8.07
CA GLY A 62 -22.50 -1.97 -7.97
C GLY A 62 -23.67 -1.61 -7.05
N ASP A 63 -23.73 -0.37 -6.53
CA ASP A 63 -24.73 0.11 -5.58
C ASP A 63 -24.88 -0.78 -4.32
N ARG A 64 -23.78 -1.44 -3.92
CA ARG A 64 -23.74 -2.36 -2.77
C ARG A 64 -23.39 -1.60 -1.48
N ARG A 65 -24.26 -0.68 -1.07
CA ARG A 65 -24.01 0.24 0.06
C ARG A 65 -23.69 -0.46 1.38
N SER A 66 -24.39 -1.53 1.73
CA SER A 66 -24.16 -2.28 2.98
C SER A 66 -22.76 -2.92 3.00
N ALA A 67 -22.34 -3.52 1.87
CA ALA A 67 -21.01 -4.08 1.73
C ALA A 67 -19.93 -2.98 1.77
N HIS A 68 -20.15 -1.85 1.08
CA HIS A 68 -19.25 -0.69 1.12
C HIS A 68 -19.01 -0.23 2.57
N GLN A 69 -20.08 -0.13 3.37
CA GLN A 69 -20.00 0.23 4.78
C GLN A 69 -19.25 -0.83 5.61
N LEU A 70 -19.50 -2.12 5.37
CA LEU A 70 -18.81 -3.20 6.07
C LEU A 70 -17.31 -3.19 5.80
N PHE A 71 -16.90 -3.16 4.53
CA PHE A 71 -15.50 -3.04 4.14
C PHE A 71 -14.90 -1.70 4.59
N GLY A 72 -15.70 -0.64 4.65
CA GLY A 72 -15.28 0.67 5.14
C GLY A 72 -14.86 0.63 6.61
N ARG A 73 -15.49 -0.24 7.41
CA ARG A 73 -15.09 -0.47 8.80
C ARG A 73 -13.71 -1.11 8.89
N ALA A 74 -13.37 -2.05 8.00
CA ALA A 74 -12.05 -2.65 7.95
C ALA A 74 -10.95 -1.62 7.66
N SER A 75 -11.25 -0.54 6.93
CA SER A 75 -10.30 0.55 6.66
C SER A 75 -9.83 1.26 7.93
N PHE A 76 -10.65 1.33 8.98
CA PHE A 76 -10.26 1.94 10.27
C PHE A 76 -9.17 1.16 11.00
N VAL A 77 -8.93 -0.10 10.63
CA VAL A 77 -7.81 -0.89 11.13
C VAL A 77 -6.67 -0.89 10.12
N LEU A 78 -6.99 -1.14 8.85
CA LEU A 78 -5.98 -1.41 7.83
C LEU A 78 -5.20 -0.16 7.42
N ALA A 79 -5.85 1.00 7.32
CA ALA A 79 -5.16 2.25 6.98
C ALA A 79 -4.21 2.72 8.10
N PRO A 80 -4.61 2.74 9.39
CA PRO A 80 -3.67 3.00 10.48
C PRO A 80 -2.54 1.96 10.55
N ALA A 81 -2.85 0.68 10.35
CA ALA A 81 -1.83 -0.37 10.31
C ALA A 81 -0.80 -0.12 9.19
N PHE A 82 -1.21 0.42 8.03
CA PHE A 82 -0.31 0.80 6.95
C PHE A 82 0.61 1.95 7.35
N VAL A 83 0.09 2.97 8.05
CA VAL A 83 0.91 4.07 8.58
C VAL A 83 1.92 3.55 9.60
N VAL A 84 1.48 2.72 10.55
CA VAL A 84 2.35 2.15 11.58
C VAL A 84 3.42 1.26 10.95
N SER A 85 3.08 0.41 9.98
CA SER A 85 4.06 -0.45 9.30
C SER A 85 5.08 0.37 8.51
N SER A 86 4.69 1.51 7.94
CA SER A 86 5.60 2.44 7.26
C SER A 86 6.62 3.04 8.23
N VAL A 87 6.15 3.50 9.40
CA VAL A 87 7.02 4.04 10.45
C VAL A 87 7.97 2.97 10.99
N LEU A 88 7.47 1.76 11.24
CA LEU A 88 8.30 0.62 11.69
C LEU A 88 9.39 0.28 10.66
N LEU A 89 9.05 0.22 9.38
CA LEU A 89 10.01 -0.05 8.32
C LEU A 89 11.06 1.06 8.21
N ALA A 90 10.65 2.32 8.27
CA ALA A 90 11.58 3.46 8.26
C ALA A 90 12.54 3.41 9.45
N HIS A 91 12.00 3.19 10.66
CA HIS A 91 12.80 3.06 11.86
C HIS A 91 13.80 1.90 11.78
N PHE A 92 13.38 0.73 11.30
CA PHE A 92 14.26 -0.43 11.11
C PHE A 92 15.41 -0.12 10.16
N ARG A 93 15.13 0.55 9.02
CA ARG A 93 16.15 0.93 8.04
C ARG A 93 17.15 1.93 8.60
N PHE A 94 16.67 3.01 9.22
CA PHE A 94 17.56 4.05 9.76
C PHE A 94 18.40 3.54 10.94
N SER A 95 17.86 2.67 11.78
CA SER A 95 18.61 2.10 12.93
C SER A 95 19.73 1.13 12.51
N ARG A 96 19.72 0.68 11.24
CA ARG A 96 20.70 -0.25 10.66
C ARG A 96 21.69 0.45 9.71
N MET A 97 21.46 1.72 9.43
CA MET A 97 22.25 2.51 8.49
C MET A 97 23.44 3.09 9.24
N ASP A 98 24.65 2.93 8.68
CA ASP A 98 25.82 3.61 9.25
C ASP A 98 25.83 5.10 8.89
N GLU A 99 26.62 5.88 9.64
CA GLU A 99 26.70 7.33 9.49
C GLU A 99 27.10 7.74 8.06
N ALA A 100 28.01 6.99 7.44
CA ALA A 100 28.50 7.27 6.10
C ALA A 100 27.42 7.05 5.02
N THR A 101 26.60 6.02 5.19
CA THR A 101 25.48 5.68 4.32
C THR A 101 24.35 6.70 4.50
N PHE A 102 24.02 7.05 5.75
CA PHE A 102 23.02 8.06 6.04
C PHE A 102 23.40 9.42 5.44
N ALA A 103 24.65 9.86 5.61
CA ALA A 103 25.14 11.11 5.04
C ALA A 103 25.11 11.13 3.51
N ARG A 104 25.28 9.98 2.84
CA ARG A 104 25.14 9.92 1.38
C ARG A 104 23.70 9.99 0.91
N GLU A 105 22.81 9.23 1.57
CA GLU A 105 21.42 9.07 1.12
C GLU A 105 20.50 10.22 1.56
N ALA A 106 20.84 10.95 2.63
CA ALA A 106 20.01 12.05 3.14
C ALA A 106 20.12 13.36 2.35
N TYR A 107 21.20 13.57 1.60
CA TYR A 107 21.49 14.83 0.87
C TYR A 107 21.50 14.69 -0.66
N THR A 108 21.07 13.54 -1.19
CA THR A 108 20.87 13.29 -2.64
C THR A 108 19.41 13.10 -2.95
#